data_AF-A0A1M5AA81-F1
#
_entry.id   AF-A0A1M5AA81-F1
#
_cell.length_a   1.000
_cell.length_b   1.000
_cell.length_c   1.000
_cell.angle_alpha   90.00
_cell.angle_beta   90.00
_cell.angle_gamma   90.00
#
_symmetry.space_group_name_H-M   'P 1'
#
loop_
_entity.id
_entity.type
_entity.pdbx_description
1 polymer ?
#
loop_
_entity_poly.entity_id
_entity_poly.type
_entity_poly.pdbx_seq_one_letter_code
_entity_poly.pdbx_strand_id
1 'polypeptide(L)'
;MKSLLYNLFTVLVINLYFEMGMGILYCNHINVYPRNKCIYPKYNVRFKLFGYTKRNTVKGVPRELFFFKLYLLMSSGAVFVCGIYFFCKELKYFTKVMQGYCIAALFFSLLCIAIFERTVLLYQYKKLTIRNFFYLLFLSKRRRAKRYIGEAQIASTYKTRRRTYATVVCNNKEYKNVVVEAETPPLVLYKLLDVFWVERKEEKYFVYIEDIMRVMLEKKKDYKYYLRVSDLEIVPVFENYEQVIENSDNYILIPHLLKRAWDYEEGDLNYSITDRDMKAVERWCFSNKIRYCYRVMYQSMPLH
;
A
#
# COMPACT_ATOMS: atom_id res chain seq x y z
N MET A 1 9.43 31.97 30.20
CA MET A 1 10.21 30.80 29.74
C MET A 1 9.43 29.49 29.77
N LYS A 2 8.90 29.03 30.92
CA LYS A 2 8.16 27.74 31.02
C LYS A 2 7.00 27.60 30.02
N SER A 3 6.14 28.62 29.88
CA SER A 3 4.98 28.60 28.96
C SER A 3 5.33 28.41 27.48
N LEU A 4 6.39 29.06 26.98
CA LEU A 4 6.85 28.87 25.59
C LEU A 4 7.30 27.42 25.36
N LEU A 5 8.05 26.87 26.32
CA LEU A 5 8.60 25.52 26.24
C LEU A 5 7.49 24.46 26.23
N TYR A 6 6.43 24.65 27.05
CA TYR A 6 5.23 23.81 27.01
C TYR A 6 4.52 23.88 25.65
N ASN A 7 4.30 25.07 25.11
CA ASN A 7 3.63 25.25 23.82
C ASN A 7 4.41 24.63 22.65
N LEU A 8 5.74 24.81 22.62
CA LEU A 8 6.60 24.19 21.61
C LEU A 8 6.61 22.67 21.73
N PHE A 9 6.63 22.16 22.96
CA PHE A 9 6.49 20.72 23.21
C PHE A 9 5.13 20.19 22.72
N THR A 10 4.04 20.94 22.93
CA THR A 10 2.72 20.59 22.40
C THR A 10 2.72 20.49 20.87
N VAL A 11 3.34 21.43 20.15
CA VAL A 11 3.49 21.35 18.68
C VAL A 11 4.21 20.07 18.29
N LEU A 12 5.29 19.73 18.99
CA LEU A 12 6.09 18.55 18.69
C LEU A 12 5.30 17.25 18.92
N VAL A 13 4.58 17.14 20.04
CA VAL A 13 3.72 15.98 20.35
C VAL A 13 2.62 15.82 19.32
N ILE A 14 1.95 16.91 18.94
CA ILE A 14 0.90 16.89 17.92
C ILE A 14 1.45 16.41 16.57
N ASN A 15 2.61 16.91 16.16
CA ASN A 15 3.26 16.45 14.93
C ASN A 15 3.58 14.96 14.98
N LEU A 16 4.17 14.47 16.08
CA LEU A 16 4.44 13.04 16.24
C LEU A 16 3.17 12.20 16.15
N TYR A 17 2.08 12.63 16.78
CA TYR A 17 0.80 11.91 16.74
C TYR A 17 0.24 11.84 15.32
N PHE A 18 0.30 12.94 14.56
CA PHE A 18 -0.15 12.94 13.16
C PHE A 18 0.76 12.13 12.24
N GLU A 19 2.08 12.15 12.44
CA GLU A 19 3.00 11.26 11.73
C GLU A 19 2.66 9.79 11.96
N MET A 20 2.37 9.43 13.21
CA MET A 20 1.97 8.08 13.55
C MET A 20 0.65 7.73 12.85
N GLY A 21 -0.38 8.57 12.96
CA GLY A 21 -1.66 8.35 12.28
C GLY A 21 -1.54 8.19 10.75
N MET A 22 -0.72 9.02 10.10
CA MET A 22 -0.44 8.90 8.67
C MET A 22 0.23 7.57 8.31
N GLY A 23 1.20 7.13 9.11
CA GLY A 23 1.88 5.85 8.91
C GLY A 23 0.91 4.67 9.01
N ILE A 24 -0.03 4.69 9.96
CA ILE A 24 -1.08 3.67 10.09
C ILE A 24 -1.96 3.63 8.84
N LEU A 25 -2.48 4.78 8.42
CA LEU A 25 -3.35 4.88 7.23
C LEU A 25 -2.65 4.40 5.97
N TYR A 26 -1.38 4.80 5.79
CA TYR A 26 -0.55 4.32 4.70
C TYR A 26 -0.43 2.79 4.74
N CYS A 27 0.06 2.22 5.84
CA CYS A 27 0.29 0.78 5.96
C CYS A 27 -1.00 -0.05 5.74
N ASN A 28 -2.12 0.40 6.28
CA ASN A 28 -3.40 -0.30 6.17
C ASN A 28 -3.93 -0.39 4.74
N HIS A 29 -3.69 0.65 3.91
CA HIS A 29 -4.37 0.81 2.64
C HIS A 29 -3.46 0.91 1.41
N ILE A 30 -2.14 1.05 1.55
CA ILE A 30 -1.22 1.33 0.43
C ILE A 30 -1.30 0.30 -0.70
N ASN A 31 -1.46 -0.99 -0.37
CA ASN A 31 -1.55 -2.05 -1.37
C ASN A 31 -2.87 -2.01 -2.16
N VAL A 32 -3.91 -1.43 -1.56
CA VAL A 32 -5.20 -1.19 -2.23
C VAL A 32 -5.21 0.19 -2.88
N TYR A 33 -4.37 1.13 -2.45
CA TYR A 33 -4.44 2.51 -2.90
C TYR A 33 -4.05 2.66 -4.40
N PRO A 34 -4.78 3.47 -5.19
CA PRO A 34 -4.53 3.66 -6.63
C PRO A 34 -3.12 4.17 -6.95
N ARG A 35 -2.41 3.47 -7.83
CA ARG A 35 -1.01 3.79 -8.20
C ARG A 35 -0.87 5.17 -8.86
N ASN A 36 -1.83 5.53 -9.72
CA ASN A 36 -1.87 6.81 -10.43
C ASN A 36 -2.14 8.02 -9.53
N LYS A 37 -2.63 7.77 -8.30
CA LYS A 37 -2.82 8.80 -7.27
C LYS A 37 -1.69 8.82 -6.24
N CYS A 38 -0.61 8.09 -6.46
CA CYS A 38 0.61 8.22 -5.68
C CYS A 38 1.52 9.30 -6.27
N ILE A 39 2.33 9.93 -5.41
CA ILE A 39 3.47 10.77 -5.75
C ILE A 39 4.74 9.93 -5.50
N TYR A 40 5.75 10.12 -6.35
CA TYR A 40 7.05 9.46 -6.20
C TYR A 40 8.12 10.53 -5.95
N PRO A 41 8.28 11.01 -4.70
CA PRO A 41 9.38 11.91 -4.37
C PRO A 41 10.71 11.23 -4.68
N LYS A 42 11.77 12.03 -4.93
CA LYS A 42 13.14 11.52 -5.04
C LYS A 42 13.45 10.62 -3.84
N TYR A 43 14.16 9.51 -4.06
CA TYR A 43 14.45 8.47 -3.07
C TYR A 43 14.89 9.04 -1.71
N ASN A 44 15.88 9.94 -1.72
CA ASN A 44 16.41 10.58 -0.51
C ASN A 44 15.36 11.43 0.24
N VAL A 45 14.45 12.08 -0.48
CA VAL A 45 13.40 12.94 0.11
C VAL A 45 12.28 12.08 0.66
N ARG A 46 11.87 11.05 -0.10
CA ARG A 46 10.82 10.11 0.27
C ARG A 46 11.09 9.52 1.66
N PHE A 47 12.29 9.03 1.89
CA PHE A 47 12.61 8.33 3.13
C PHE A 47 12.97 9.21 4.32
N LYS A 48 13.38 10.46 4.07
CA LYS A 48 13.54 11.47 5.13
C LYS A 48 12.20 11.98 5.64
N LEU A 49 11.24 12.21 4.73
CA LEU A 49 9.94 12.81 5.08
C LEU A 49 8.85 11.77 5.39
N PHE A 50 8.97 10.58 4.80
CA PHE A 50 7.98 9.49 4.89
C PHE A 50 8.67 8.17 5.21
N GLY A 51 9.30 8.09 6.38
CA GLY A 51 10.10 6.93 6.80
C GLY A 51 9.33 5.59 6.72
N TYR A 52 8.03 5.61 7.00
CA TYR A 52 7.12 4.46 6.90
C TYR A 52 6.96 3.88 5.48
N THR A 53 7.46 4.57 4.44
CA THR A 53 7.34 4.13 3.05
C THR A 53 8.53 3.31 2.55
N LYS A 54 9.58 3.15 3.36
CA LYS A 54 10.82 2.42 3.02
C LYS A 54 10.59 0.99 2.56
N ARG A 55 9.59 0.32 3.14
CA ARG A 55 9.28 -1.11 2.92
C ARG A 55 8.42 -1.41 1.69
N ASN A 56 7.88 -0.40 0.99
CA ASN A 56 7.06 -0.63 -0.22
C ASN A 56 7.66 0.09 -1.42
N THR A 57 8.24 -0.68 -2.34
CA THR A 57 8.94 -0.11 -3.51
C THR A 57 8.02 0.16 -4.70
N VAL A 58 6.85 -0.49 -4.71
CA VAL A 58 5.91 -0.49 -5.85
C VAL A 58 5.02 0.75 -5.87
N LYS A 59 4.52 1.14 -4.69
CA LYS A 59 3.62 2.29 -4.53
C LYS A 59 4.40 3.47 -3.95
N GLY A 60 4.09 4.66 -4.45
CA GLY A 60 4.61 5.91 -3.92
C GLY A 60 3.84 6.38 -2.68
N VAL A 61 4.03 7.64 -2.31
CA VAL A 61 3.25 8.26 -1.23
C VAL A 61 1.88 8.67 -1.77
N PRO A 62 0.75 8.25 -1.18
CA PRO A 62 -0.57 8.77 -1.53
C PRO A 62 -0.58 10.30 -1.53
N ARG A 63 -1.16 10.91 -2.57
CA ARG A 63 -1.14 12.38 -2.76
C ARG A 63 -1.66 13.12 -1.53
N GLU A 64 -2.75 12.67 -0.93
CA GLU A 64 -3.36 13.29 0.25
C GLU A 64 -2.41 13.28 1.44
N LEU A 65 -1.78 12.14 1.73
CA LEU A 65 -0.79 12.02 2.81
C LEU A 65 0.45 12.89 2.56
N PHE A 66 0.88 13.00 1.30
CA PHE A 66 1.99 13.87 0.92
C PHE A 66 1.67 15.35 1.19
N PHE A 67 0.52 15.84 0.71
CA PHE A 67 0.12 17.23 0.92
C PHE A 67 -0.16 17.54 2.39
N PHE A 68 -0.73 16.59 3.13
CA PHE A 68 -0.97 16.75 4.56
C PHE A 68 0.35 16.84 5.35
N LYS A 69 1.33 15.99 5.04
CA LYS A 69 2.69 16.10 5.60
C LYS A 69 3.33 17.46 5.30
N LEU A 70 3.21 17.95 4.06
CA LEU A 70 3.76 19.25 3.68
C LEU A 70 3.09 20.39 4.45
N TYR A 71 1.76 20.34 4.60
CA TYR A 71 1.00 21.29 5.41
C TYR A 71 1.45 21.29 6.88
N LEU A 72 1.62 20.11 7.50
CA LEU A 72 2.09 19.99 8.88
C LEU A 72 3.48 20.60 9.06
N LEU A 73 4.41 20.33 8.13
CA LEU A 73 5.76 20.89 8.18
C LEU A 73 5.75 22.43 8.07
N MET A 74 5.03 22.97 7.09
CA MET A 74 4.97 24.43 6.87
C MET A 74 4.28 25.16 8.03
N SER A 75 3.14 24.64 8.50
CA SER A 75 2.38 25.23 9.59
C SER A 75 3.15 25.15 10.92
N SER A 76 3.83 24.04 11.20
CA SER A 76 4.69 23.91 12.38
C SER A 76 5.87 24.88 12.35
N GLY A 77 6.51 25.05 11.18
CA GLY A 77 7.57 26.03 11.00
C GLY A 77 7.08 27.46 11.24
N ALA A 78 5.90 27.81 10.72
CA ALA A 78 5.29 29.12 10.96
C ALA A 78 4.99 29.35 12.45
N VAL A 79 4.44 28.36 13.15
CA VAL A 79 4.19 28.44 14.59
C VAL A 79 5.49 28.61 15.39
N PHE A 80 6.56 27.92 14.99
CA PHE A 80 7.87 28.05 15.63
C PHE A 80 8.44 29.46 15.47
N VAL A 81 8.42 30.02 14.25
CA VAL A 81 8.89 31.40 13.98
C VAL A 81 8.06 32.43 14.74
N CYS A 82 6.73 32.30 14.71
CA CYS A 82 5.83 33.15 15.49
C CYS A 82 6.13 33.04 16.99
N GLY A 83 6.35 31.81 17.50
CA GLY A 83 6.67 31.58 18.91
C GLY A 83 7.93 32.29 19.36
N ILE A 84 9.00 32.28 18.55
CA ILE A 84 10.22 33.04 18.82
C ILE A 84 9.92 34.54 18.83
N TYR A 85 9.22 35.05 17.81
CA TYR A 85 8.90 36.47 17.70
C TYR A 85 8.08 36.98 18.90
N PHE A 86 7.02 36.28 19.28
CA PHE A 86 6.18 36.66 20.42
C PHE A 86 6.92 36.54 21.76
N PHE A 87 7.84 35.57 21.89
CA PHE A 87 8.69 35.43 23.07
C PHE A 87 9.65 36.61 23.22
N CYS A 88 10.32 37.03 22.13
CA CYS A 88 11.22 38.19 22.14
C CYS A 88 10.52 39.52 22.43
N LYS A 89 9.18 39.59 22.29
CA LYS A 89 8.38 40.79 22.47
C LYS A 89 7.47 40.77 23.71
N GLU A 90 7.56 39.74 24.56
CA GLU A 90 6.73 39.55 25.77
C GLU A 90 5.21 39.66 25.55
N LEU A 91 4.76 39.33 24.34
CA LEU A 91 3.37 39.50 23.94
C LEU A 91 2.49 38.34 24.43
N LYS A 92 1.37 38.66 25.10
CA LYS A 92 0.46 37.69 25.74
C LYS A 92 -0.40 36.84 24.77
N TYR A 93 -0.34 37.07 23.46
CA TYR A 93 -1.29 36.48 22.49
C TYR A 93 -0.89 35.10 21.96
N PHE A 94 0.32 34.61 22.26
CA PHE A 94 0.85 33.36 21.70
C PHE A 94 -0.05 32.13 21.98
N THR A 95 -0.67 32.06 23.15
CA THR A 95 -1.59 30.97 23.51
C THR A 95 -2.81 30.88 22.57
N LYS A 96 -3.32 32.02 22.09
CA LYS A 96 -4.45 32.03 21.14
C LYS A 96 -4.03 31.54 19.75
N VAL A 97 -2.82 31.90 19.32
CA VAL A 97 -2.23 31.40 18.06
C VAL A 97 -2.06 29.88 18.11
N MET A 98 -1.58 29.37 19.25
CA MET A 98 -1.44 27.94 19.51
C MET A 98 -2.77 27.19 19.47
N GLN A 99 -3.83 27.73 20.09
CA GLN A 99 -5.17 27.14 20.02
C GLN A 99 -5.70 27.09 18.58
N GLY A 100 -5.54 28.18 17.82
CA GLY A 100 -5.93 28.24 16.42
C GLY A 100 -5.19 27.20 15.55
N TYR A 101 -3.89 27.02 15.78
CA TYR A 101 -3.10 25.98 15.13
C TYR A 101 -3.64 24.58 15.41
N CYS A 102 -3.94 24.25 16.67
CA CYS A 102 -4.46 22.94 17.02
C CYS A 102 -5.81 22.63 16.34
N ILE A 103 -6.72 23.60 16.30
CA ILE A 103 -8.02 23.46 15.64
C ILE A 103 -7.84 23.27 14.14
N ALA A 104 -7.00 24.08 13.50
CA ALA A 104 -6.73 23.97 12.06
C ALA A 104 -6.07 22.63 11.71
N ALA A 105 -5.07 22.20 12.48
CA ALA A 105 -4.40 20.91 12.27
C ALA A 105 -5.39 19.73 12.40
N LEU A 106 -6.26 19.76 13.40
CA LEU A 106 -7.31 18.75 13.56
C LEU A 106 -8.26 18.72 12.37
N PHE A 107 -8.77 19.88 11.93
CA PHE A 107 -9.69 19.94 10.79
C PHE A 107 -9.04 19.41 9.49
N PHE A 108 -7.81 19.84 9.19
CA PHE A 108 -7.06 19.34 8.03
C PHE A 108 -6.80 17.83 8.11
N SER A 109 -6.54 17.29 9.31
CA SER A 109 -6.35 15.85 9.49
C SER A 109 -7.62 15.05 9.17
N LEU A 110 -8.78 15.49 9.66
CA LEU A 110 -10.06 14.85 9.40
C LEU A 110 -10.42 14.89 7.90
N LEU A 111 -10.17 16.03 7.25
CA LEU A 111 -10.36 16.18 5.82
C LEU A 111 -9.45 15.23 5.03
N CYS A 112 -8.16 15.14 5.40
CA CYS A 112 -7.21 14.24 4.75
C CYS A 112 -7.66 12.77 4.86
N ILE A 113 -8.05 12.34 6.06
CA ILE A 113 -8.56 10.98 6.30
C ILE A 113 -9.79 10.71 5.44
N ALA A 114 -10.76 11.63 5.44
CA ALA A 114 -12.00 11.45 4.67
C ALA A 114 -11.74 11.35 3.16
N ILE A 115 -10.84 12.17 2.61
CA ILE A 115 -10.49 12.11 1.18
C ILE A 115 -9.73 10.82 0.86
N PHE A 116 -8.78 10.44 1.71
CA PHE A 116 -7.99 9.23 1.54
C PHE A 116 -8.89 7.97 1.53
N GLU A 117 -9.73 7.81 2.55
CA GLU A 117 -10.67 6.69 2.68
C GLU A 117 -11.66 6.65 1.52
N ARG A 118 -12.20 7.81 1.13
CA ARG A 118 -13.06 7.90 -0.06
C ARG A 118 -12.34 7.45 -1.32
N THR A 119 -11.07 7.81 -1.49
CA THR A 119 -10.27 7.39 -2.65
C THR A 119 -10.07 5.87 -2.65
N VAL A 120 -9.73 5.27 -1.50
CA VAL A 120 -9.57 3.82 -1.35
C VAL A 120 -10.89 3.12 -1.68
N LEU A 121 -12.00 3.58 -1.09
CA LEU A 121 -13.35 3.06 -1.31
C LEU A 121 -13.69 3.03 -2.79
N LEU A 122 -13.58 4.18 -3.47
CA LEU A 122 -13.95 4.30 -4.87
C LEU A 122 -13.05 3.43 -5.77
N TYR A 123 -11.77 3.28 -5.41
CA TYR A 123 -10.86 2.46 -6.18
C TYR A 123 -11.10 0.96 -5.98
N GLN A 124 -11.34 0.52 -4.74
CA GLN A 124 -11.54 -0.88 -4.40
C GLN A 124 -12.91 -1.40 -4.86
N TYR A 125 -13.97 -0.62 -4.61
CA TYR A 125 -15.34 -1.05 -4.89
C TYR A 125 -15.87 -0.58 -6.24
N LYS A 126 -15.13 0.30 -6.92
CA LYS A 126 -15.46 0.96 -8.20
C LYS A 126 -16.72 1.84 -8.16
N LYS A 127 -17.72 1.50 -7.37
CA LYS A 127 -19.00 2.19 -7.24
C LYS A 127 -19.43 2.25 -5.78
N LEU A 128 -19.95 3.40 -5.37
CA LEU A 128 -20.59 3.53 -4.06
C LEU A 128 -22.03 3.02 -4.18
N THR A 129 -22.31 1.93 -3.48
CA THR A 129 -23.65 1.35 -3.35
C THR A 129 -24.03 1.33 -1.87
N ILE A 130 -25.31 1.25 -1.55
CA ILE A 130 -25.79 1.13 -0.17
C ILE A 130 -25.12 -0.08 0.54
N ARG A 131 -24.98 -1.22 -0.16
CA ARG A 131 -24.28 -2.41 0.36
C ARG A 131 -22.80 -2.14 0.66
N ASN A 132 -22.10 -1.43 -0.24
CA ASN A 132 -20.69 -1.09 -0.04
C ASN A 132 -20.53 -0.10 1.12
N PHE A 133 -21.42 0.89 1.21
CA PHE A 133 -21.44 1.88 2.28
C PHE A 133 -21.69 1.24 3.65
N PHE A 134 -22.72 0.38 3.78
CA PHE A 134 -22.95 -0.36 5.02
C PHE A 134 -21.77 -1.25 5.36
N TYR A 135 -21.18 -1.96 4.39
CA TYR A 135 -20.01 -2.79 4.63
C TYR A 135 -18.82 -2.00 5.22
N LEU A 136 -18.67 -0.72 4.86
CA LEU A 136 -17.59 0.15 5.37
C LEU A 136 -17.87 0.72 6.77
N LEU A 137 -19.14 0.95 7.10
CA LEU A 137 -19.53 1.41 8.43
C LEU A 137 -19.34 0.32 9.51
N PHE A 138 -19.47 -0.95 9.13
CA PHE A 138 -19.22 -2.07 10.05
C PHE A 138 -17.74 -2.47 10.02
N LEU A 139 -16.94 -1.78 10.85
CA LEU A 139 -15.49 -1.94 11.09
C LEU A 139 -15.00 -3.37 11.41
N SER A 140 -15.89 -4.36 11.56
CA SER A 140 -15.58 -5.71 12.03
C SER A 140 -15.46 -6.79 10.95
N LYS A 141 -15.58 -6.47 9.65
CA LYS A 141 -15.63 -7.53 8.61
C LYS A 141 -14.36 -7.61 7.75
N ARG A 142 -13.69 -8.77 7.88
CA ARG A 142 -12.67 -9.39 6.99
C ARG A 142 -12.68 -8.79 5.58
N ARG A 143 -11.52 -8.34 5.07
CA ARG A 143 -11.31 -7.93 3.66
C ARG A 143 -12.00 -8.93 2.74
N ARG A 144 -13.07 -8.52 2.04
CA ARG A 144 -13.69 -9.38 1.02
C ARG A 144 -12.76 -9.44 -0.19
N ALA A 145 -12.36 -10.66 -0.55
CA ALA A 145 -11.54 -10.90 -1.72
C ALA A 145 -12.31 -10.53 -3.00
N LYS A 146 -11.61 -9.85 -3.91
CA LYS A 146 -12.03 -9.65 -5.30
C LYS A 146 -12.15 -11.02 -5.96
N ARG A 147 -13.32 -11.34 -6.53
CA ARG A 147 -13.56 -12.63 -7.19
C ARG A 147 -13.25 -12.50 -8.68
N TYR A 148 -12.28 -13.28 -9.16
CA TYR A 148 -12.05 -13.52 -10.59
C TYR A 148 -13.20 -14.36 -11.15
N ILE A 149 -13.74 -13.95 -12.30
CA ILE A 149 -14.78 -14.71 -13.01
C ILE A 149 -14.20 -15.42 -14.22
N GLY A 150 -13.39 -14.74 -15.02
CA GLY A 150 -12.85 -15.28 -16.26
C GLY A 150 -12.31 -14.20 -17.18
N GLU A 151 -11.70 -14.62 -18.28
CA GLU A 151 -11.38 -13.74 -19.40
C GLU A 151 -12.68 -13.24 -20.05
N ALA A 152 -12.65 -11.99 -20.48
CA ALA A 152 -13.85 -11.26 -20.80
C ALA A 152 -13.73 -10.53 -22.15
N GLN A 153 -14.83 -10.43 -22.88
CA GLN A 153 -14.93 -9.66 -24.11
C GLN A 153 -16.02 -8.61 -23.97
N ILE A 154 -15.73 -7.38 -24.36
CA ILE A 154 -16.71 -6.30 -24.36
C ILE A 154 -17.62 -6.48 -25.58
N ALA A 155 -18.91 -6.71 -25.34
CA ALA A 155 -19.92 -6.82 -26.39
C ALA A 155 -20.44 -5.44 -26.82
N SER A 156 -20.69 -4.55 -25.86
CA SER A 156 -21.08 -3.17 -26.14
C SER A 156 -20.74 -2.25 -24.97
N THR A 157 -20.56 -0.96 -25.26
CA THR A 157 -20.29 0.07 -24.25
C THR A 157 -21.34 1.17 -24.31
N TYR A 158 -21.72 1.69 -23.15
CA TYR A 158 -22.60 2.85 -23.03
C TYR A 158 -22.15 3.74 -21.89
N LYS A 159 -22.43 5.04 -21.99
CA LYS A 159 -22.11 6.00 -20.94
C LYS A 159 -23.34 6.29 -20.08
N THR A 160 -23.13 6.33 -18.77
CA THR A 160 -24.12 6.85 -17.83
C THR A 160 -23.46 7.92 -16.97
N ARG A 161 -23.87 9.18 -17.16
CA ARG A 161 -23.21 10.37 -16.58
C ARG A 161 -21.72 10.40 -16.97
N ARG A 162 -20.80 10.43 -15.99
CA ARG A 162 -19.35 10.51 -16.20
C ARG A 162 -18.65 9.13 -16.26
N ARG A 163 -19.39 8.03 -16.33
CA ARG A 163 -18.83 6.68 -16.31
C ARG A 163 -19.23 5.87 -17.53
N THR A 164 -18.29 5.12 -18.07
CA THR A 164 -18.51 4.13 -19.11
C THR A 164 -18.84 2.78 -18.47
N TYR A 165 -19.91 2.18 -18.96
CA TYR A 165 -20.34 0.84 -18.61
C TYR A 165 -20.33 -0.04 -19.86
N ALA A 166 -20.26 -1.34 -19.64
CA ALA A 166 -20.29 -2.32 -20.71
C ALA A 166 -21.27 -3.44 -20.43
N THR A 167 -21.71 -4.04 -21.53
CA THR A 167 -22.12 -5.42 -21.57
C THR A 167 -20.90 -6.26 -21.93
N VAL A 168 -20.61 -7.28 -21.11
CA VAL A 168 -19.41 -8.10 -21.23
C VAL A 168 -19.81 -9.58 -21.30
N VAL A 169 -19.20 -10.32 -22.22
CA VAL A 169 -19.34 -11.77 -22.31
C VAL A 169 -18.14 -12.41 -21.61
N CYS A 170 -18.41 -13.33 -20.68
CA CYS A 170 -17.40 -14.08 -19.95
C CYS A 170 -17.94 -15.48 -19.68
N ASN A 171 -17.17 -16.53 -19.97
CA ASN A 171 -17.59 -17.94 -19.81
C ASN A 171 -18.97 -18.23 -20.45
N ASN A 172 -19.21 -17.75 -21.67
CA ASN A 172 -20.49 -17.86 -22.41
C ASN A 172 -21.70 -17.25 -21.69
N LYS A 173 -21.50 -16.34 -20.73
CA LYS A 173 -22.56 -15.60 -20.03
C LYS A 173 -22.40 -14.10 -20.24
N GLU A 174 -23.53 -13.42 -20.41
CA GLU A 174 -23.59 -11.96 -20.58
C GLU A 174 -23.76 -11.26 -19.22
N TYR A 175 -22.94 -10.25 -18.97
CA TYR A 175 -22.97 -9.41 -17.77
C TYR A 175 -23.22 -7.96 -18.17
N LYS A 176 -24.29 -7.34 -17.65
CA LYS A 176 -24.67 -5.95 -17.92
C LYS A 176 -24.23 -5.01 -16.79
N ASN A 177 -24.15 -3.71 -17.07
CA ASN A 177 -23.73 -2.68 -16.11
C ASN A 177 -22.34 -2.91 -15.51
N VAL A 178 -21.44 -3.50 -16.29
CA VAL A 178 -20.05 -3.75 -15.89
C VAL A 178 -19.25 -2.45 -16.01
N VAL A 179 -18.54 -2.03 -14.96
CA VAL A 179 -17.69 -0.82 -15.01
C VAL A 179 -16.50 -1.09 -15.92
N VAL A 180 -16.23 -0.19 -16.87
CA VAL A 180 -15.09 -0.31 -17.79
C VAL A 180 -13.90 0.46 -17.23
N GLU A 181 -12.87 -0.26 -16.79
CA GLU A 181 -11.58 0.35 -16.37
C GLU A 181 -10.51 0.23 -17.46
N ALA A 182 -10.66 -0.73 -18.38
CA ALA A 182 -9.83 -0.89 -19.56
C ALA A 182 -10.67 -1.39 -20.74
N GLU A 183 -10.32 -0.94 -21.95
CA GLU A 183 -10.99 -1.32 -23.20
C GLU A 183 -10.09 -2.23 -24.06
N THR A 184 -8.79 -2.29 -23.77
CA THR A 184 -7.82 -3.05 -24.56
C THR A 184 -7.58 -4.46 -24.00
N PRO A 185 -7.67 -5.51 -24.83
CA PRO A 185 -7.40 -6.88 -24.42
C PRO A 185 -5.91 -7.12 -24.07
N PRO A 186 -5.60 -8.20 -23.31
CA PRO A 186 -6.54 -9.16 -22.72
C PRO A 186 -7.29 -8.59 -21.50
N LEU A 187 -8.62 -8.76 -21.48
CA LEU A 187 -9.51 -8.26 -20.42
C LEU A 187 -9.98 -9.38 -19.50
N VAL A 188 -10.16 -9.04 -18.23
CA VAL A 188 -10.63 -9.95 -17.19
C VAL A 188 -11.81 -9.36 -16.45
N LEU A 189 -12.82 -10.18 -16.18
CA LEU A 189 -14.00 -9.81 -15.40
C LEU A 189 -13.84 -10.15 -13.92
N TYR A 190 -14.11 -9.15 -13.07
CA TYR A 190 -14.09 -9.31 -11.63
C TYR A 190 -15.41 -8.91 -10.99
N LYS A 191 -15.67 -9.46 -9.80
CA LYS A 191 -16.83 -9.12 -8.95
C LYS A 191 -16.40 -8.84 -7.51
N LEU A 192 -16.96 -7.77 -6.94
CA LEU A 192 -16.91 -7.48 -5.51
C LEU A 192 -18.18 -6.75 -5.08
N LEU A 193 -18.87 -7.27 -4.04
CA LEU A 193 -20.10 -6.69 -3.50
C LEU A 193 -21.13 -6.31 -4.58
N ASP A 194 -21.36 -7.22 -5.53
CA ASP A 194 -22.29 -7.07 -6.66
C ASP A 194 -21.97 -5.94 -7.66
N VAL A 195 -20.77 -5.38 -7.56
CA VAL A 195 -20.19 -4.55 -8.60
C VAL A 195 -19.32 -5.44 -9.49
N PHE A 196 -19.59 -5.40 -10.79
CA PHE A 196 -18.77 -6.02 -11.81
C PHE A 196 -17.92 -4.96 -12.49
N TRP A 197 -16.68 -5.29 -12.81
CA TRP A 197 -15.83 -4.45 -13.64
C TRP A 197 -14.89 -5.29 -14.50
N VAL A 198 -14.53 -4.73 -15.65
CA VAL A 198 -13.46 -5.26 -16.50
C VAL A 198 -12.23 -4.40 -16.37
N GLU A 199 -11.09 -5.06 -16.28
CA GLU A 199 -9.77 -4.45 -16.30
C GLU A 199 -8.85 -5.30 -17.17
N ARG A 200 -7.74 -4.71 -17.60
CA ARG A 200 -6.70 -5.44 -18.31
C ARG A 200 -6.09 -6.49 -17.37
N LYS A 201 -5.80 -7.69 -17.89
CA LYS A 201 -5.06 -8.72 -17.15
C LYS A 201 -3.76 -8.10 -16.64
N GLU A 202 -3.63 -7.92 -15.33
CA GLU A 202 -2.44 -7.30 -14.74
C GLU A 202 -1.25 -8.24 -14.94
N GLU A 203 -0.22 -7.77 -15.66
CA GLU A 203 1.11 -8.37 -15.58
C GLU A 203 1.65 -8.12 -14.17
N LYS A 204 2.22 -9.14 -13.55
CA LYS A 204 2.76 -9.04 -12.21
C LYS A 204 4.12 -8.33 -12.29
N TYR A 205 4.21 -7.13 -11.71
CA TYR A 205 5.44 -6.30 -11.72
C TYR A 205 6.20 -6.30 -10.38
N PHE A 206 5.78 -7.13 -9.42
CA PHE A 206 6.42 -7.25 -8.12
C PHE A 206 6.20 -8.63 -7.48
N VAL A 207 7.05 -8.96 -6.52
CA VAL A 207 6.86 -10.14 -5.65
C VAL A 207 6.39 -9.72 -4.26
N TYR A 208 5.64 -10.59 -3.58
CA TYR A 208 5.39 -10.43 -2.15
C TYR A 208 6.57 -10.99 -1.37
N ILE A 209 7.08 -10.22 -0.42
CA ILE A 209 8.16 -10.67 0.47
C ILE A 209 7.75 -11.95 1.19
N GLU A 210 6.50 -12.07 1.61
CA GLU A 210 5.97 -13.24 2.30
C GLU A 210 6.02 -14.51 1.43
N ASP A 211 5.82 -14.41 0.11
CA ASP A 211 5.87 -15.56 -0.80
C ASP A 211 7.31 -16.05 -1.00
N ILE A 212 8.25 -15.12 -1.21
CA ILE A 212 9.68 -15.44 -1.34
C ILE A 212 10.21 -16.01 -0.03
N MET A 213 9.87 -15.37 1.08
CA MET A 213 10.32 -15.81 2.40
C MET A 213 9.76 -17.20 2.74
N ARG A 214 8.50 -17.50 2.41
CA ARG A 214 7.94 -18.86 2.60
C ARG A 214 8.82 -19.91 1.95
N VAL A 215 9.24 -19.68 0.71
CA VAL A 215 10.08 -20.66 -0.02
C VAL A 215 11.54 -20.64 0.43
N MET A 216 12.08 -19.50 0.88
CA MET A 216 13.42 -19.42 1.48
C MET A 216 13.53 -20.19 2.80
N LEU A 217 12.42 -20.37 3.53
CA LEU A 217 12.38 -21.07 4.82
C LEU A 217 11.94 -22.53 4.70
N GLU A 218 11.43 -22.95 3.54
CA GLU A 218 10.90 -24.29 3.31
C GLU A 218 12.02 -25.32 3.07
N LYS A 219 12.19 -26.25 4.01
CA LYS A 219 13.19 -27.32 3.91
C LYS A 219 12.68 -28.47 3.03
N LYS A 220 13.15 -28.56 1.79
CA LYS A 220 12.86 -29.71 0.91
C LYS A 220 14.11 -30.22 0.20
N LYS A 221 14.22 -31.55 0.06
CA LYS A 221 15.42 -32.25 -0.42
C LYS A 221 15.47 -32.40 -1.95
N ASP A 222 14.33 -32.36 -2.64
CA ASP A 222 14.26 -32.87 -4.02
C ASP A 222 14.11 -31.76 -5.08
N TYR A 223 13.93 -30.51 -4.66
CA TYR A 223 13.74 -29.39 -5.58
C TYR A 223 14.17 -28.05 -4.98
N LYS A 224 14.58 -27.13 -5.86
CA LYS A 224 14.93 -25.75 -5.56
C LYS A 224 13.89 -24.80 -6.13
N TYR A 225 13.78 -23.62 -5.55
CA TYR A 225 12.85 -22.60 -6.01
C TYR A 225 13.58 -21.53 -6.82
N TYR A 226 13.02 -21.22 -8.00
CA TYR A 226 13.48 -20.14 -8.86
C TYR A 226 12.38 -19.11 -9.02
N LEU A 227 12.77 -17.85 -9.07
CA LEU A 227 11.89 -16.78 -9.54
C LEU A 227 12.05 -16.65 -11.05
N ARG A 228 10.96 -16.84 -11.80
CA ARG A 228 10.95 -16.55 -13.24
C ARG A 228 10.79 -15.04 -13.45
N VAL A 229 11.73 -14.42 -14.14
CA VAL A 229 11.83 -12.95 -14.30
C VAL A 229 10.71 -12.41 -15.19
N SER A 230 10.29 -13.17 -16.21
CA SER A 230 9.27 -12.74 -17.18
C SER A 230 7.91 -12.41 -16.57
N ASP A 231 7.53 -13.09 -15.48
CA ASP A 231 6.21 -12.93 -14.85
C ASP A 231 6.24 -12.95 -13.32
N LEU A 232 7.42 -13.02 -12.71
CA LEU A 232 7.64 -12.99 -11.27
C LEU A 232 6.87 -14.10 -10.53
N GLU A 233 6.76 -15.26 -11.16
CA GLU A 233 6.24 -16.49 -10.58
C GLU A 233 7.37 -17.31 -9.92
N ILE A 234 7.05 -17.90 -8.77
CA ILE A 234 7.97 -18.80 -8.07
C ILE A 234 7.71 -20.21 -8.60
N VAL A 235 8.74 -20.81 -9.17
CA VAL A 235 8.67 -22.12 -9.83
C VAL A 235 9.53 -23.12 -9.06
N PRO A 236 8.98 -24.26 -8.61
CA PRO A 236 9.78 -25.36 -8.10
C PRO A 236 10.45 -26.13 -9.26
N VAL A 237 11.73 -26.42 -9.10
CA VAL A 237 12.56 -27.12 -10.09
C VAL A 237 13.26 -28.28 -9.41
N PHE A 238 13.01 -29.50 -9.87
CA PHE A 238 13.69 -30.70 -9.39
C PHE A 238 15.17 -30.67 -9.76
N GLU A 239 16.04 -31.19 -8.89
CA GLU A 239 17.51 -31.14 -9.06
C GLU A 239 17.98 -31.66 -10.43
N ASN A 240 17.30 -32.68 -10.96
CA ASN A 240 17.63 -33.28 -12.27
C ASN A 240 17.41 -32.35 -13.48
N TYR A 241 16.71 -31.23 -13.30
CA TYR A 241 16.43 -30.24 -14.36
C TYR A 241 17.12 -28.89 -14.09
N GLU A 242 17.96 -28.82 -13.05
CA GLU A 242 18.58 -27.58 -12.60
C GLU A 242 19.52 -26.98 -13.65
N GLN A 243 20.31 -27.81 -14.33
CA GLN A 243 21.26 -27.38 -15.36
C GLN A 243 20.61 -26.68 -16.56
N VAL A 244 19.34 -27.00 -16.86
CA VAL A 244 18.59 -26.36 -17.96
C VAL A 244 18.17 -24.94 -17.58
N ILE A 245 17.97 -24.69 -16.29
CA ILE A 245 17.45 -23.43 -15.75
C ILE A 245 18.59 -22.51 -15.30
N GLU A 246 19.69 -23.05 -14.77
CA GLU A 246 20.88 -22.26 -14.39
C GLU A 246 21.51 -21.52 -15.58
N ASN A 247 21.37 -22.07 -16.79
CA ASN A 247 21.86 -21.44 -18.02
C ASN A 247 20.89 -20.38 -18.60
N SER A 248 19.76 -20.11 -17.94
CA SER A 248 18.74 -19.17 -18.42
C SER A 248 18.73 -17.89 -17.60
N ASP A 249 18.95 -16.75 -18.26
CA ASP A 249 18.84 -15.42 -17.66
C ASP A 249 17.41 -15.08 -17.16
N ASN A 250 16.41 -15.90 -17.52
CA ASN A 250 15.03 -15.71 -17.11
C ASN A 250 14.73 -16.26 -15.70
N TYR A 251 15.70 -16.88 -15.02
CA TYR A 251 15.47 -17.48 -13.70
C TYR A 251 16.50 -17.01 -12.68
N ILE A 252 16.03 -16.72 -11.47
CA ILE A 252 16.88 -16.32 -10.34
C ILE A 252 16.66 -17.31 -9.21
N LEU A 253 17.72 -17.99 -8.78
CA LEU A 253 17.66 -18.91 -7.65
C LEU A 253 17.26 -18.17 -6.38
N ILE A 254 16.26 -18.69 -5.68
CA ILE A 254 15.86 -18.20 -4.37
C ILE A 254 16.66 -18.98 -3.30
N PRO A 255 17.58 -18.33 -2.57
CA PRO A 255 18.45 -19.01 -1.62
C PRO A 255 17.68 -19.48 -0.39
N HIS A 256 18.04 -20.65 0.13
CA HIS A 256 17.51 -21.14 1.38
C HIS A 256 18.13 -20.39 2.57
N LEU A 257 17.30 -19.86 3.49
CA LEU A 257 17.74 -19.03 4.62
C LEU A 257 17.93 -19.80 5.94
N LEU A 258 17.42 -21.04 6.11
CA LEU A 258 17.46 -21.74 7.40
C LEU A 258 18.03 -23.17 7.39
N LYS A 259 18.74 -23.55 8.45
CA LYS A 259 18.97 -24.95 8.87
C LYS A 259 17.83 -25.50 9.75
N ARG A 260 16.74 -24.74 9.96
CA ARG A 260 15.65 -25.04 10.90
C ARG A 260 14.40 -25.51 10.16
N ALA A 261 13.77 -26.57 10.67
CA ALA A 261 12.50 -27.10 10.20
C ALA A 261 11.36 -26.35 10.88
N TRP A 262 10.48 -25.72 10.10
CA TRP A 262 9.21 -25.17 10.58
C TRP A 262 8.13 -25.46 9.53
N ASP A 263 7.03 -26.05 9.97
CA ASP A 263 5.83 -26.24 9.17
C ASP A 263 4.93 -25.01 9.36
N TYR A 264 4.63 -24.28 8.29
CA TYR A 264 3.72 -23.13 8.33
C TYR A 264 2.36 -23.50 7.74
N GLU A 265 1.28 -23.27 8.49
CA GLU A 265 -0.07 -23.17 7.93
C GLU A 265 -0.36 -21.72 7.47
N GLU A 266 -1.21 -21.53 6.45
CA GLU A 266 -1.50 -20.24 5.80
C GLU A 266 -2.05 -19.14 6.73
N GLY A 267 -2.36 -19.46 8.00
CA GLY A 267 -2.76 -18.51 9.05
C GLY A 267 -1.63 -18.01 9.97
N ASP A 268 -0.50 -18.74 10.05
CA ASP A 268 0.55 -18.52 11.06
C ASP A 268 1.68 -17.59 10.61
N LEU A 269 1.72 -17.22 9.33
CA LEU A 269 2.68 -16.25 8.79
C LEU A 269 2.60 -14.87 9.49
N ASN A 270 1.51 -14.55 10.17
CA ASN A 270 1.39 -13.27 10.89
C ASN A 270 2.11 -13.25 12.25
N TYR A 271 2.53 -14.39 12.83
CA TYR A 271 2.94 -14.43 14.24
C TYR A 271 4.38 -14.88 14.53
N SER A 272 5.13 -15.42 13.56
CA SER A 272 6.49 -15.95 13.80
C SER A 272 7.53 -15.60 12.73
N ILE A 273 7.33 -14.51 11.99
CA ILE A 273 8.36 -13.96 11.10
C ILE A 273 9.24 -12.99 11.88
N THR A 274 10.54 -13.25 11.93
CA THR A 274 11.47 -12.28 12.53
C THR A 274 11.79 -11.16 11.53
N ASP A 275 11.99 -9.94 12.04
CA ASP A 275 12.45 -8.79 11.24
C ASP A 275 13.78 -9.08 10.49
N ARG A 276 14.55 -10.05 10.98
CA ARG A 276 15.80 -10.49 10.36
C ARG A 276 15.56 -11.23 9.04
N ASP A 277 14.57 -12.10 8.99
CA ASP A 277 14.23 -12.90 7.82
C ASP A 277 13.67 -12.02 6.70
N MET A 278 12.77 -11.09 7.06
CA MET A 278 12.26 -10.08 6.13
C MET A 278 13.40 -9.26 5.50
N LYS A 279 14.37 -8.80 6.32
CA LYS A 279 15.53 -8.05 5.82
C LYS A 279 16.41 -8.86 4.88
N ALA A 280 16.58 -10.15 5.12
CA ALA A 280 17.34 -11.01 4.23
C ALA A 280 16.68 -11.08 2.85
N VAL A 281 15.34 -11.22 2.82
CA VAL A 281 14.56 -11.24 1.58
C VAL A 281 14.62 -9.88 0.87
N GLU A 282 14.45 -8.77 1.60
CA GLU A 282 14.56 -7.42 1.01
C GLU A 282 15.93 -7.17 0.38
N ARG A 283 17.02 -7.58 1.05
CA ARG A 283 18.39 -7.47 0.52
C ARG A 283 18.58 -8.32 -0.73
N TRP A 284 18.02 -9.53 -0.74
CA TRP A 284 18.06 -10.41 -1.89
C TRP A 284 17.29 -9.79 -3.08
N CYS A 285 16.07 -9.28 -2.86
CA CYS A 285 15.31 -8.58 -3.90
C CYS A 285 16.08 -7.35 -4.42
N PHE A 286 16.68 -6.56 -3.53
CA PHE A 286 17.46 -5.38 -3.90
C PHE A 286 18.69 -5.74 -4.75
N SER A 287 19.44 -6.76 -4.35
CA SER A 287 20.63 -7.23 -5.07
C SER A 287 20.30 -7.71 -6.48
N ASN A 288 19.11 -8.30 -6.66
CA ASN A 288 18.60 -8.78 -7.94
C ASN A 288 17.73 -7.76 -8.70
N LYS A 289 17.64 -6.51 -8.22
CA LYS A 289 16.79 -5.44 -8.79
C LYS A 289 15.30 -5.82 -8.93
N ILE A 290 14.81 -6.72 -8.09
CA ILE A 290 13.41 -7.17 -8.08
C ILE A 290 12.57 -6.18 -7.26
N ARG A 291 11.48 -5.69 -7.85
CA ARG A 291 10.49 -4.89 -7.12
C ARG A 291 9.66 -5.78 -6.21
N TYR A 292 9.42 -5.31 -4.99
CA TYR A 292 8.69 -6.07 -3.98
C TYR A 292 7.71 -5.20 -3.19
N CYS A 293 6.70 -5.86 -2.63
CA CYS A 293 5.84 -5.29 -1.60
C CYS A 293 5.55 -6.33 -0.52
N TYR A 294 4.93 -5.89 0.56
CA TYR A 294 4.41 -6.76 1.61
C TYR A 294 2.93 -6.97 1.38
N ARG A 295 2.41 -8.17 1.63
CA ARG A 295 0.98 -8.47 1.61
C ARG A 295 0.26 -7.71 2.72
N VAL A 296 0.89 -7.65 3.90
CA VAL A 296 0.40 -6.89 5.04
C VAL A 296 1.51 -5.97 5.55
N MET A 297 1.21 -4.67 5.67
CA MET A 297 2.13 -3.70 6.25
C MET A 297 1.61 -3.27 7.62
N TYR A 298 2.47 -3.29 8.63
CA TYR A 298 2.17 -2.75 9.96
C TYR A 298 3.13 -1.60 10.27
N GLN A 299 2.68 -0.62 11.05
CA GLN A 299 3.54 0.48 11.47
C GLN A 299 4.61 0.06 12.49
N SER A 300 4.32 -0.96 13.30
CA SER A 300 5.29 -1.55 14.24
C SER A 300 6.43 -2.30 13.55
N MET A 301 6.35 -2.50 12.23
CA MET A 301 7.48 -3.00 11.47
C MET A 301 8.63 -1.98 11.55
N PRO A 302 9.81 -2.35 12.08
CA PRO A 302 10.85 -1.39 12.39
C PRO A 302 11.32 -0.63 11.13
N LEU A 303 11.38 0.70 11.22
CA LEU A 303 11.87 1.55 10.14
C LEU A 303 13.40 1.44 10.06
N HIS A 304 13.96 1.29 8.86
CA HIS A 304 15.41 1.27 8.62
C HIS A 304 15.90 2.60 8.09
#